data_AF-A0A1F7GXD4-F1
#
_entry.id   AF-A0A1F7GXD4-F1
#
_cell.length_a   1.000
_cell.length_b   1.000
_cell.length_c   1.000
_cell.angle_alpha   90.00
_cell.angle_beta   90.00
_cell.angle_gamma   90.00
#
_symmetry.space_group_name_H-M   'P 1'
#
loop_
_entity.id
_entity.type
_entity.pdbx_description
1 polymer ?
#
loop_
_entity_poly.entity_id
_entity_poly.type
_entity_poly.pdbx_seq_one_letter_code
_entity_poly.pdbx_strand_id
1 'polypeptide(L)'
;MKIDKKLRLKLKKALLQQIKKPEFREIIVKTPYNLTTEEIKSLKQSIPYLSVGHITNEVDPRILGGLIIIDGSTILDFSVKGRMSQVLDTIQGS
;
A
#
# COMPACT_ATOMS: atom_id res chain seq x y z
N MET A 1 41.69 0.63 5.17
CA MET A 1 40.81 -0.40 4.56
C MET A 1 40.29 0.09 3.21
N LYS A 2 40.97 -0.28 2.11
CA LYS A 2 40.54 0.06 0.74
C LYS A 2 39.38 -0.86 0.38
N ILE A 3 38.14 -0.43 0.63
CA ILE A 3 36.98 -1.08 0.03
C ILE A 3 37.14 -0.94 -1.49
N ASP A 4 37.39 -2.08 -2.12
CA ASP A 4 37.66 -2.21 -3.54
C ASP A 4 36.56 -1.51 -4.35
N LYS A 5 36.92 -0.52 -5.18
CA LYS A 5 35.95 0.26 -5.98
C LYS A 5 35.01 -0.65 -6.78
N LYS A 6 35.49 -1.83 -7.20
CA LYS A 6 34.69 -2.85 -7.88
C LYS A 6 33.61 -3.46 -6.99
N LEU A 7 33.89 -3.71 -5.72
CA LEU A 7 32.94 -4.28 -4.77
C LEU A 7 31.78 -3.30 -4.51
N ARG A 8 32.12 -2.02 -4.33
CA ARG A 8 31.13 -0.94 -4.15
C ARG A 8 30.19 -0.79 -5.35
N LEU A 9 30.73 -0.88 -6.57
CA LEU A 9 29.96 -0.84 -7.81
C LEU A 9 29.05 -2.07 -7.98
N LYS A 10 29.53 -3.27 -7.63
CA LYS A 10 28.70 -4.49 -7.65
C LYS A 10 27.55 -4.43 -6.65
N LEU A 11 27.81 -3.99 -5.41
CA LEU A 11 26.78 -3.77 -4.40
C LEU A 11 25.75 -2.74 -4.87
N LYS A 12 26.19 -1.60 -5.40
CA LYS A 12 25.28 -0.56 -5.89
C LYS A 12 24.38 -1.06 -7.03
N LYS A 13 24.93 -1.85 -7.97
CA LYS A 13 24.15 -2.48 -9.04
C LYS A 13 23.16 -3.53 -8.51
N ALA A 14 23.58 -4.38 -7.57
CA ALA A 14 22.71 -5.40 -6.98
C ALA A 14 21.53 -4.76 -6.23
N LEU A 15 21.79 -3.72 -5.44
CA LEU A 15 20.76 -2.96 -4.72
C LEU A 15 19.81 -2.25 -5.70
N LEU A 16 20.34 -1.58 -6.73
CA LEU A 16 19.52 -0.93 -7.76
C LEU A 16 18.65 -1.93 -8.54
N GLN A 17 19.14 -3.14 -8.78
CA GLN A 17 18.36 -4.18 -9.45
C GLN A 17 17.30 -4.80 -8.53
N GLN A 18 17.51 -4.87 -7.23
CA GLN A 18 16.47 -5.26 -6.28
C GLN A 18 15.36 -4.21 -6.20
N ILE A 19 15.72 -2.92 -6.14
CA ILE A 19 14.75 -1.81 -6.05
C ILE A 19 13.90 -1.69 -7.33
N LYS A 20 14.45 -2.04 -8.51
CA LYS A 20 13.74 -1.95 -9.79
C LYS A 20 12.89 -3.17 -10.14
N LYS A 21 12.84 -4.21 -9.30
CA LYS A 21 12.00 -5.38 -9.58
C LYS A 21 10.53 -5.07 -9.26
N PRO A 22 9.61 -5.27 -10.20
CA PRO A 22 8.16 -5.07 -9.96
C PRO A 22 7.59 -6.00 -8.88
N GLU A 23 8.32 -7.04 -8.48
CA GLU A 23 8.00 -7.91 -7.34
C GLU A 23 8.04 -7.18 -5.98
N PHE A 24 8.63 -5.98 -5.89
CA PHE A 24 8.69 -5.17 -4.66
C PHE A 24 7.67 -4.02 -4.65
N ARG A 25 6.57 -4.14 -5.39
CA ARG A 25 5.47 -3.19 -5.29
C ARG A 25 4.82 -3.32 -3.92
N GLU A 26 5.20 -2.44 -2.99
CA GLU A 26 4.68 -2.43 -1.63
C GLU A 26 3.35 -1.68 -1.61
N ILE A 27 2.30 -2.39 -1.19
CA ILE A 27 0.96 -1.84 -1.07
C ILE A 27 0.59 -1.86 0.40
N ILE A 28 0.36 -0.68 0.97
CA ILE A 28 -0.02 -0.54 2.37
C ILE A 28 -1.55 -0.45 2.43
N VAL A 29 -2.16 -1.40 3.13
CA VAL A 29 -3.61 -1.41 3.37
C VAL A 29 -3.84 -1.03 4.82
N LYS A 30 -4.41 0.17 5.03
CA LYS A 30 -4.78 0.65 6.35
C LYS A 30 -6.21 0.26 6.69
N THR A 31 -6.39 -0.37 7.84
CA THR A 31 -7.70 -0.83 8.34
C THR A 31 -7.84 -0.56 9.83
N PRO A 32 -9.07 -0.51 10.37
CA PRO A 32 -9.28 -0.36 11.83
C PRO A 32 -8.79 -1.55 12.65
N TYR A 33 -8.57 -2.69 12.01
CA TYR A 33 -8.24 -3.97 12.63
C TYR A 33 -7.25 -4.75 11.77
N ASN A 34 -6.53 -5.69 12.38
CA ASN A 34 -5.62 -6.57 11.64
C ASN A 34 -6.41 -7.45 10.67
N LEU A 35 -6.09 -7.37 9.38
CA LEU A 35 -6.67 -8.26 8.39
C LEU A 35 -6.16 -9.69 8.59
N THR A 36 -7.06 -10.66 8.59
CA THR A 36 -6.69 -12.07 8.55
C THR A 36 -6.19 -12.48 7.17
N THR A 37 -5.43 -13.58 7.10
CA THR A 37 -4.93 -14.14 5.84
C THR A 37 -6.03 -14.41 4.81
N GLU A 38 -7.22 -14.80 5.28
CA GLU A 38 -8.39 -15.03 4.44
C GLU A 38 -8.91 -13.73 3.82
N GLU A 39 -9.03 -12.66 4.62
CA GLU A 39 -9.44 -11.35 4.12
C GLU A 39 -8.44 -10.75 3.15
N ILE A 40 -7.13 -10.90 3.42
CA ILE A 40 -6.08 -10.47 2.48
C ILE A 40 -6.22 -11.22 1.15
N LYS A 41 -6.55 -12.52 1.19
CA LYS A 41 -6.77 -13.33 -0.01
C LYS A 41 -8.01 -12.88 -0.77
N SER A 42 -9.12 -12.63 -0.08
CA SER A 42 -10.33 -12.06 -0.68
C SER A 42 -10.07 -10.68 -1.28
N LEU A 43 -9.28 -9.83 -0.62
CA LEU A 43 -8.90 -8.51 -1.12
C LEU A 43 -8.11 -8.61 -2.44
N LYS A 44 -7.16 -9.55 -2.51
CA LYS A 44 -6.39 -9.84 -3.73
C LYS A 44 -7.27 -10.36 -4.87
N GLN A 45 -8.30 -11.14 -4.56
CA GLN A 45 -9.25 -11.65 -5.55
C GLN A 45 -10.20 -10.55 -6.05
N SER A 46 -10.73 -9.72 -5.16
CA SER A 46 -11.64 -8.63 -5.51
C SER A 46 -10.93 -7.50 -6.27
N ILE A 47 -9.65 -7.28 -6.00
CA ILE A 47 -8.87 -6.22 -6.63
C ILE A 47 -7.62 -6.86 -7.25
N PRO A 48 -7.71 -7.36 -8.50
CA PRO A 48 -6.60 -8.04 -9.18
C PRO A 48 -5.35 -7.15 -9.32
N TYR A 49 -5.53 -5.82 -9.30
CA TYR A 49 -4.43 -4.85 -9.25
C TYR A 49 -3.52 -5.00 -8.01
N LEU A 50 -4.05 -5.47 -6.87
CA LEU A 50 -3.28 -5.69 -5.65
C LEU A 50 -2.54 -7.04 -5.62
N SER A 51 -2.86 -7.94 -6.55
CA SER A 51 -2.25 -9.29 -6.58
C SER A 51 -0.78 -9.28 -7.01
N VAL A 52 -0.32 -8.20 -7.65
CA VAL A 52 1.04 -8.08 -8.18
C VAL A 52 2.04 -7.53 -7.14
N GLY A 53 1.54 -7.08 -5.98
CA GLY A 53 2.35 -6.44 -4.94
C GLY A 53 2.35 -7.18 -3.60
N HIS A 54 3.32 -6.81 -2.76
CA HIS A 54 3.36 -7.23 -1.36
C HIS A 54 2.40 -6.37 -0.56
N ILE A 55 1.39 -6.97 0.06
CA ILE A 55 0.39 -6.26 0.86
C ILE A 55 0.86 -6.24 2.30
N THR A 56 1.08 -5.04 2.83
CA THR A 56 1.36 -4.80 4.24
C THR A 56 0.11 -4.23 4.90
N ASN A 57 -0.39 -4.89 5.94
CA ASN A 57 -1.53 -4.37 6.69
C ASN A 57 -1.04 -3.49 7.84
N GLU A 58 -1.50 -2.24 7.86
CA GLU A 58 -1.23 -1.29 8.94
C GLU A 58 -2.54 -0.97 9.66
N VAL A 59 -2.57 -1.11 10.98
CA VAL A 59 -3.77 -0.81 11.75
C VAL A 59 -3.81 0.66 12.11
N ASP A 60 -4.85 1.35 11.65
CA ASP A 60 -5.11 2.75 11.99
C ASP A 60 -6.49 2.86 12.68
N PRO A 61 -6.52 3.04 14.02
CA PRO A 61 -7.77 3.14 14.77
C PRO A 61 -8.56 4.44 14.48
N ARG A 62 -7.99 5.39 13.73
CA ARG A 62 -8.70 6.60 13.28
C ARG A 62 -9.66 6.31 12.13
N ILE A 63 -9.50 5.16 11.47
CA ILE A 63 -10.41 4.69 10.44
C ILE A 63 -11.63 4.10 11.14
N LEU A 64 -12.77 4.79 11.06
CA LEU A 64 -14.03 4.32 11.66
C LEU A 64 -14.57 3.05 10.99
N GLY A 65 -14.21 2.81 9.73
CA GLY A 65 -14.60 1.65 8.94
C GLY A 65 -14.11 1.76 7.50
N GLY A 66 -14.12 0.63 6.79
CA GLY A 66 -13.56 0.53 5.44
C GLY A 66 -12.05 0.30 5.44
N LEU A 67 -11.40 0.68 4.35
CA LEU A 67 -9.96 0.48 4.15
C LEU A 67 -9.36 1.60 3.30
N ILE A 68 -8.09 1.89 3.52
CA ILE A 68 -7.31 2.84 2.71
C ILE A 68 -6.18 2.06 2.06
N ILE A 69 -6.07 2.13 0.74
CA ILE A 69 -5.00 1.46 -0.01
C ILE A 69 -4.01 2.53 -0.45
N ILE A 70 -2.74 2.33 -0.10
CA ILE A 70 -1.63 3.19 -0.51
C ILE A 70 -0.71 2.35 -1.38
N ASP A 71 -0.63 2.70 -2.65
CA ASP A 71 0.27 2.08 -3.63
C ASP A 71 1.23 3.15 -4.15
N GLY A 72 2.42 3.21 -3.54
CA GLY A 72 3.41 4.26 -3.83
C GLY A 72 2.86 5.67 -3.62
N SER A 73 2.61 6.40 -4.72
CA SER A 73 2.04 7.75 -4.70
C SER A 73 0.52 7.79 -4.84
N THR A 74 -0.12 6.65 -5.09
CA THR A 74 -1.58 6.56 -5.26
C THR A 74 -2.21 6.23 -3.91
N ILE A 75 -3.18 7.03 -3.50
CA ILE A 75 -3.99 6.78 -2.30
C ILE A 75 -5.43 6.56 -2.75
N LEU A 76 -5.97 5.38 -2.45
CA LEU A 76 -7.36 5.03 -2.67
C LEU A 76 -8.05 4.95 -1.31
N ASP A 77 -8.88 5.94 -1.00
CA ASP A 77 -9.64 5.98 0.23
C ASP A 77 -11.01 5.34 0.02
N PHE A 78 -11.21 4.17 0.63
CA PHE A 78 -12.52 3.52 0.75
C PHE A 78 -12.99 3.57 2.21
N SER A 79 -12.53 4.57 2.97
CA SER A 79 -12.94 4.72 4.36
C SER A 79 -14.35 5.29 4.44
N VAL A 80 -15.08 4.89 5.47
CA VAL A 80 -16.43 5.41 5.75
C VAL A 80 -16.36 6.92 5.99
N LYS A 81 -15.30 7.40 6.65
CA LYS A 81 -15.08 8.84 6.90
C LYS A 81 -14.95 9.62 5.58
N GLY A 82 -14.17 9.10 4.62
CA GLY A 82 -14.00 9.72 3.30
C GLY A 82 -15.33 9.84 2.56
N ARG A 83 -16.10 8.74 2.52
CA ARG A 83 -17.42 8.74 1.86
C ARG A 83 -18.42 9.68 2.52
N MET A 84 -18.48 9.72 3.86
CA MET A 84 -19.37 10.65 4.57
C MET A 84 -18.99 12.10 4.29
N SER A 85 -17.70 12.42 4.24
CA SER A 85 -17.24 13.78 3.92
C SER A 85 -17.65 14.19 2.51
N GLN A 86 -17.53 13.30 1.51
CA GLN A 86 -17.98 13.58 0.14
C GLN A 86 -19.49 13.81 0.04
N VAL A 87 -20.27 12.99 0.76
CA VAL A 87 -21.72 13.15 0.80
C VAL A 87 -22.12 14.47 1.46
N LEU A 88 -21.49 14.84 2.58
CA LEU A 88 -21.74 16.12 3.25
C LEU A 88 -21.35 17.31 2.38
N ASP A 89 -20.22 17.24 1.68
CA ASP A 89 -19.77 18.29 0.75
C ASP A 89 -20.76 18.47 -0.41
N THR A 90 -21.29 17.37 -0.94
CA THR A 90 -22.31 17.38 -2.00
C THR A 90 -23.64 17.99 -1.52
N ILE A 91 -24.04 17.70 -0.29
CA ILE A 91 -25.29 18.21 0.31
C ILE A 91 -25.15 19.67 0.74
N GLN A 92 -23.99 20.11 1.23
CA GLN A 92 -23.73 21.50 1.64
C GLN A 92 -23.40 22.43 0.45
N GLY A 93 -23.00 21.87 -0.68
CA GLY A 93 -22.74 22.59 -1.93
C GLY A 93 -23.94 22.73 -2.87
N SER A 94 -25.16 22.36 -2.44
CA SER A 94 -26.41 22.53 -3.20
C SER A 94 -27.30 23.62 -2.60
#